data_AF-A0A957V862-F1
#
_entry.id   AF-A0A957V862-F1
#
_cell.length_a   1.000
_cell.length_b   1.000
_cell.length_c   1.000
_cell.angle_alpha   90.00
_cell.angle_beta   90.00
_cell.angle_gamma   90.00
#
_symmetry.space_group_name_H-M   'P 1'
#
loop_
_entity.id
_entity.type
_entity.pdbx_description
1 polymer ?
#
loop_
_entity_poly.entity_id
_entity_poly.type
_entity_poly.pdbx_seq_one_letter_code
_entity_poly.pdbx_strand_id
1 'polypeptide(L)'
;MTSQTIDTPAADLPVAATQTERFQTGQVATIAGGHFMHDTFGAFLAPLLPLIQDNLGTNYMLTGGLTIFTQLPSLLNPFLGYAADRMSVRYFVILAPGFTATLMTLIGFAPNYMALAMLLLA
;
A
#
# COMPACT_ATOMS: atom_id res chain seq x y z
N MET A 1 -51.82 -22.51 -52.31
CA MET A 1 -50.72 -22.92 -51.43
C MET A 1 -49.53 -22.02 -51.75
N THR A 2 -49.55 -20.79 -51.24
CA THR A 2 -48.49 -19.79 -51.46
C THR A 2 -48.06 -19.32 -50.08
N SER A 3 -46.98 -19.93 -49.60
CA SER A 3 -46.34 -19.63 -48.33
C SER A 3 -45.72 -18.23 -48.42
N GLN A 4 -46.33 -17.27 -47.73
CA GLN A 4 -45.74 -15.95 -47.50
C GLN A 4 -44.77 -16.10 -46.34
N THR A 5 -43.48 -16.22 -46.63
CA THR A 5 -42.41 -16.07 -45.65
C THR A 5 -42.38 -14.62 -45.18
N ILE A 6 -42.60 -14.43 -43.88
CA ILE A 6 -42.49 -13.15 -43.19
C ILE A 6 -40.99 -12.82 -43.13
N ASP A 7 -40.52 -11.98 -44.06
CA ASP A 7 -39.23 -11.29 -43.95
C ASP A 7 -39.38 -10.14 -42.94
N THR A 8 -39.28 -10.48 -41.66
CA THR A 8 -39.03 -9.49 -40.61
C THR A 8 -37.58 -9.03 -40.74
N PRO A 9 -37.29 -7.73 -40.98
CA PRO A 9 -35.93 -7.23 -40.89
C PRO A 9 -35.48 -7.43 -39.44
N ALA A 10 -34.43 -8.22 -39.24
CA ALA A 10 -33.76 -8.29 -37.95
C ALA A 10 -33.39 -6.85 -37.56
N ALA A 11 -34.04 -6.33 -36.52
CA ALA A 11 -33.72 -5.03 -35.99
C ALA A 11 -32.21 -5.01 -35.68
N ASP A 12 -31.49 -4.06 -36.29
CA ASP A 12 -30.12 -3.73 -35.95
C ASP A 12 -30.12 -3.30 -34.47
N LEU A 13 -29.92 -4.28 -33.58
CA LEU A 13 -29.68 -4.04 -32.18
C LEU A 13 -28.40 -3.19 -32.12
N PRO A 14 -28.41 -2.05 -31.41
CA PRO A 14 -27.20 -1.25 -31.26
C PRO A 14 -26.16 -2.15 -30.59
N VAL A 15 -25.15 -2.57 -31.37
CA VAL A 15 -23.97 -3.24 -30.85
C VAL A 15 -23.36 -2.24 -29.88
N ALA A 16 -23.57 -2.49 -28.58
CA ALA A 16 -23.01 -1.67 -27.52
C ALA A 16 -21.52 -1.56 -27.79
N ALA A 17 -21.07 -0.36 -28.17
CA ALA A 17 -19.69 -0.10 -28.48
C ALA A 17 -18.87 -0.60 -27.28
N THR A 18 -18.07 -1.64 -27.50
CA THR A 18 -17.12 -2.15 -26.52
C THR A 18 -16.12 -1.03 -26.27
N GLN A 19 -16.39 -0.22 -25.25
CA GLN A 19 -15.45 0.77 -24.76
C GLN A 19 -14.19 -0.01 -24.36
N THR A 20 -13.16 0.09 -25.19
CA THR A 20 -11.87 -0.48 -24.87
C THR A 20 -11.27 0.41 -23.79
N GLU A 21 -11.54 0.09 -22.53
CA GLU A 21 -10.93 0.73 -21.35
C GLU A 21 -9.41 0.72 -21.53
N ARG A 22 -8.82 1.89 -21.82
CA ARG A 22 -7.39 2.01 -22.06
C ARG A 22 -6.66 1.84 -20.73
N PHE A 23 -5.82 0.81 -20.65
CA PHE A 23 -5.04 0.53 -19.44
C PHE A 23 -4.21 1.74 -19.00
N GLN A 24 -4.40 2.18 -17.76
CA GLN A 24 -3.79 3.38 -17.19
C GLN A 24 -2.37 3.12 -16.66
N THR A 25 -1.49 2.65 -17.56
CA THR A 25 -0.13 2.19 -17.23
C THR A 25 0.63 3.12 -16.29
N GLY A 26 0.59 4.44 -16.53
CA GLY A 26 1.32 5.42 -15.72
C GLY A 26 0.82 5.51 -14.27
N GLN A 27 -0.51 5.45 -14.05
CA GLN A 27 -1.08 5.48 -12.71
C GLN A 27 -0.76 4.19 -11.96
N VAL A 28 -0.93 3.05 -12.62
CA VAL A 28 -0.62 1.73 -12.04
C VAL A 28 0.86 1.63 -11.68
N ALA A 29 1.76 2.04 -12.58
CA ALA A 29 3.21 2.04 -12.32
C ALA A 29 3.58 2.95 -11.13
N THR A 30 2.94 4.11 -10.98
CA THR A 30 3.19 5.02 -9.87
C THR A 30 2.76 4.41 -8.53
N ILE A 31 1.55 3.84 -8.47
CA ILE A 31 1.04 3.19 -7.26
C ILE A 31 1.90 1.96 -6.91
N ALA A 32 2.21 1.12 -7.90
CA ALA A 32 3.06 -0.05 -7.71
C ALA A 32 4.48 0.34 -7.23
N GLY A 33 5.07 1.39 -7.79
CA GLY A 33 6.38 1.89 -7.34
C GLY A 33 6.35 2.39 -5.90
N GLY A 34 5.32 3.16 -5.51
CA GLY A 34 5.15 3.62 -4.12
C GLY A 34 4.99 2.46 -3.13
N HIS A 35 4.17 1.47 -3.49
CA HIS A 35 3.98 0.26 -2.68
C HIS A 35 5.26 -0.58 -2.58
N PHE A 36 5.96 -0.79 -3.70
CA PHE A 36 7.24 -1.50 -3.73
C PHE A 36 8.29 -0.85 -2.81
N MET A 37 8.40 0.47 -2.84
CA MET A 37 9.33 1.19 -1.96
C MET A 37 8.94 1.00 -0.50
N HIS A 38 7.67 1.18 -0.16
CA HIS A 38 7.17 0.97 1.21
C HIS A 38 7.48 -0.44 1.72
N ASP A 39 7.21 -1.47 0.92
CA ASP A 39 7.43 -2.87 1.30
C ASP A 39 8.94 -3.18 1.45
N THR A 40 9.78 -2.60 0.60
CA THR A 40 11.23 -2.76 0.69
C THR A 40 11.78 -2.24 2.02
N PHE A 41 11.35 -1.05 2.46
CA PHE A 41 11.76 -0.49 3.74
C PHE A 41 11.20 -1.30 4.93
N GLY A 42 9.96 -1.77 4.86
CA GLY A 42 9.39 -2.64 5.89
C GLY A 42 10.15 -3.97 6.04
N ALA A 43 10.61 -4.53 4.92
CA ALA A 43 11.36 -5.79 4.91
C ALA A 43 12.76 -5.68 5.52
N PHE A 44 13.34 -4.48 5.66
CA PHE A 44 14.69 -4.30 6.23
C PHE A 44 14.77 -4.59 7.72
N LEU A 45 13.66 -4.51 8.46
CA LEU A 45 13.70 -4.71 9.91
C LEU A 45 14.11 -6.14 10.28
N ALA A 46 13.59 -7.15 9.59
CA ALA A 46 13.81 -8.55 9.94
C ALA A 46 15.31 -8.97 9.88
N PRO A 47 16.07 -8.65 8.81
CA PRO A 47 17.51 -8.90 8.78
C PRO A 47 18.32 -8.12 9.82
N LEU A 48 17.82 -6.97 10.29
CA LEU A 48 18.49 -6.12 11.27
C LEU A 48 18.23 -6.54 12.72
N LEU A 49 17.27 -7.43 12.99
CA LEU A 49 16.92 -7.85 14.35
C LEU A 49 18.11 -8.38 15.16
N PRO A 50 19.03 -9.21 14.63
CA PRO A 50 20.20 -9.66 15.37
C PRO A 50 21.13 -8.49 15.76
N LEU A 51 21.32 -7.55 14.85
CA LEU A 51 22.16 -6.38 15.09
C LEU A 51 21.55 -5.45 16.14
N ILE A 52 20.22 -5.26 16.11
CA ILE A 52 19.49 -4.50 17.13
C ILE A 52 19.64 -5.17 18.50
N GLN A 53 19.56 -6.50 18.54
CA GLN A 53 19.72 -7.28 19.76
C GLN A 53 21.10 -7.10 20.38
N ASP A 54 22.15 -7.16 19.57
CA ASP A 54 23.54 -7.00 20.02
C ASP A 54 23.85 -5.55 20.46
N ASN A 55 23.36 -4.54 19.74
CA ASN A 55 23.66 -3.13 20.03
C ASN A 55 22.86 -2.57 21.22
N LEU A 56 21.60 -2.97 21.36
CA LEU A 56 20.73 -2.47 22.43
C LEU A 56 20.65 -3.42 23.64
N GLY A 57 21.28 -4.59 23.56
CA GLY A 57 21.25 -5.60 24.61
C GLY A 57 19.85 -6.13 24.91
N THR A 58 18.97 -6.16 23.91
CA THR A 58 17.57 -6.60 24.10
C THR A 58 17.48 -8.13 24.16
N ASN A 59 16.39 -8.63 24.73
CA ASN A 59 16.07 -10.06 24.66
C ASN A 59 15.15 -10.35 23.46
N TYR A 60 14.94 -11.63 23.16
CA TYR A 60 14.08 -12.04 22.04
C TYR A 60 12.65 -11.52 22.12
N MET A 61 12.11 -11.35 23.34
CA MET A 61 10.76 -10.81 23.54
C MET A 61 10.69 -9.35 23.08
N LEU A 62 11.64 -8.51 23.50
CA LEU A 62 11.69 -7.11 23.11
C LEU A 62 11.99 -6.97 21.61
N THR A 63 13.00 -7.68 21.10
CA THR A 63 13.36 -7.62 19.68
C THR A 63 12.21 -8.08 18.78
N GLY A 64 11.55 -9.19 19.11
CA GLY A 64 10.37 -9.64 18.36
C GLY A 64 9.16 -8.70 18.51
N GLY A 65 9.03 -8.07 19.68
CA GLY A 65 7.99 -7.09 20.00
C GLY A 65 8.03 -5.83 19.14
N LEU A 66 9.16 -5.50 18.49
CA LEU A 66 9.25 -4.40 17.52
C LEU A 66 8.22 -4.52 16.38
N THR A 67 7.85 -5.75 16.02
CA THR A 67 6.82 -6.05 15.02
C THR A 67 5.46 -5.44 15.38
N ILE A 68 5.15 -5.32 16.67
CA ILE A 68 3.90 -4.68 17.14
C ILE A 68 3.89 -3.22 16.68
N PHE A 69 4.99 -2.50 16.83
CA PHE A 69 5.09 -1.10 16.45
C PHE A 69 4.97 -0.90 14.94
N THR A 70 5.49 -1.82 14.13
CA THR A 70 5.29 -1.78 12.67
C THR A 70 3.85 -2.08 12.24
N GLN A 71 3.07 -2.80 13.07
CA GLN A 71 1.69 -3.17 12.75
C GLN A 71 0.67 -2.19 13.35
N LEU A 72 1.01 -1.48 14.43
CA LEU A 72 0.13 -0.52 15.09
C LEU A 72 -0.48 0.53 14.13
N PRO A 73 0.26 1.14 13.18
CA PRO A 73 -0.30 2.09 12.21
C PRO A 73 -1.46 1.50 11.38
N SER A 74 -1.45 0.18 11.13
CA SER A 74 -2.51 -0.48 10.35
C SER A 74 -3.89 -0.40 11.02
N LEU A 75 -3.95 -0.20 12.35
CA LEU A 75 -5.19 0.05 13.06
C LEU A 75 -5.87 1.35 12.63
N LEU A 76 -5.12 2.29 12.04
CA LEU A 76 -5.64 3.53 11.49
C LEU A 76 -6.20 3.37 10.07
N ASN A 77 -5.93 2.24 9.38
CA ASN A 77 -6.36 2.02 7.99
C ASN A 77 -7.87 2.22 7.78
N PRO A 78 -8.79 1.74 8.65
CA PRO A 78 -10.23 1.99 8.48
C PRO A 78 -10.60 3.47 8.55
N PHE A 79 -9.93 4.23 9.42
CA PHE A 79 -10.16 5.67 9.57
C PHE A 79 -9.59 6.44 8.38
N LEU A 80 -8.41 6.04 7.89
CA LEU A 80 -7.80 6.60 6.68
C LEU A 80 -8.65 6.29 5.44
N GLY A 81 -9.23 5.09 5.35
CA GLY A 81 -10.19 4.73 4.29
C GLY A 81 -11.45 5.59 4.35
N TYR A 82 -12.04 5.74 5.54
CA TYR A 82 -13.19 6.64 5.71
C TYR A 82 -12.86 8.10 5.37
N ALA A 83 -11.67 8.59 5.73
CA ALA A 83 -11.20 9.92 5.36
C ALA A 83 -10.97 10.04 3.84
N ALA A 84 -10.48 8.98 3.19
CA ALA A 84 -10.28 8.94 1.74
C ALA A 84 -11.57 9.08 0.94
N ASP A 85 -12.68 8.57 1.48
CA ASP A 85 -13.99 8.69 0.84
C ASP A 85 -14.57 10.11 0.95
N ARG A 86 -14.16 10.89 1.96
CA ARG A 86 -14.67 12.26 2.20
C ARG A 86 -13.72 13.38 1.78
N MET A 87 -12.44 13.11 1.65
CA MET A 87 -11.39 14.09 1.35
C MET A 87 -10.44 13.57 0.27
N SER A 88 -9.86 14.45 -0.54
CA SER A 88 -8.86 14.07 -1.55
C SER A 88 -7.53 13.69 -0.90
N VAL A 89 -7.41 12.44 -0.43
CA VAL A 89 -6.18 11.85 0.15
C VAL A 89 -5.05 11.61 -0.85
N ARG A 90 -5.17 12.11 -2.09
CA ARG A 90 -4.18 11.90 -3.16
C ARG A 90 -2.76 12.29 -2.75
N TYR A 91 -2.60 13.42 -2.06
CA TYR A 91 -1.28 13.83 -1.57
C TYR A 91 -0.77 12.95 -0.42
N PHE A 92 -1.65 12.41 0.41
CA PHE A 92 -1.28 11.50 1.49
C PHE A 92 -0.70 10.20 0.93
N VAL A 93 -1.33 9.62 -0.10
CA VAL A 93 -0.85 8.40 -0.76
C VAL A 93 0.54 8.59 -1.42
N ILE A 94 0.86 9.80 -1.86
CA ILE A 94 2.16 10.12 -2.47
C ILE A 94 3.22 10.41 -1.39
N LEU A 95 2.87 11.18 -0.36
CA LEU A 95 3.83 11.65 0.65
C LEU A 95 4.10 10.61 1.74
N ALA A 96 3.12 9.77 2.09
CA ALA A 96 3.25 8.80 3.18
C ALA A 96 4.41 7.80 2.95
N PRO A 97 4.58 7.15 1.77
CA PRO A 97 5.72 6.27 1.55
C PRO A 97 7.08 6.97 1.67
N GLY A 98 7.17 8.25 1.25
CA GLY A 98 8.40 9.03 1.38
C GLY A 98 8.72 9.39 2.84
N PHE A 99 7.69 9.70 3.63
CA PHE A 99 7.82 9.95 5.06
C PHE A 99 8.27 8.70 5.82
N THR A 100 7.61 7.57 5.59
CA THR A 100 7.96 6.28 6.20
C THR A 100 9.38 5.86 5.80
N ALA A 101 9.76 5.99 4.51
CA ALA A 101 11.12 5.69 4.04
C ALA A 101 12.19 6.54 4.74
N THR A 102 11.91 7.82 4.98
CA THR A 102 12.82 8.72 5.69
C THR A 102 13.04 8.25 7.13
N LEU A 103 11.96 7.93 7.85
CA LEU A 103 12.02 7.44 9.24
C LEU A 103 12.69 6.07 9.35
N MET A 104 12.42 5.15 8.41
CA MET A 104 13.06 3.83 8.35
C MET A 104 14.57 3.94 8.13
N THR A 105 15.04 4.93 7.37
CA THR A 105 16.48 5.18 7.18
C THR A 105 17.15 5.64 8.49
N LEU A 106 16.40 6.28 9.40
CA LEU A 106 16.91 6.76 10.69
C LEU A 106 17.03 5.65 11.76
N ILE A 107 16.51 4.44 11.52
CA ILE A 107 16.54 3.31 12.47
C ILE A 107 17.95 3.02 12.99
N GLY A 108 18.95 3.08 12.11
CA GLY A 108 20.36 2.83 12.47
C GLY A 108 20.95 3.86 13.45
N PHE A 109 20.31 5.01 13.62
CA PHE A 109 20.74 6.06 14.54
C PHE A 109 20.00 6.03 15.89
N ALA A 110 19.10 5.06 16.11
CA ALA A 110 18.30 4.99 17.33
C ALA A 110 19.19 4.68 18.56
N PRO A 111 19.26 5.57 19.57
CA PRO A 111 20.16 5.38 20.72
C PRO A 111 19.63 4.41 21.77
N ASN A 112 18.34 4.04 21.70
CA ASN A 112 17.69 3.13 22.64
C ASN A 112 16.43 2.50 22.01
N TYR A 113 15.90 1.47 22.69
CA TYR A 113 14.75 0.70 22.21
C TYR A 113 13.47 1.53 22.02
N MET A 114 13.22 2.53 22.88
CA MET A 114 12.04 3.39 22.76
C MET A 114 12.12 4.33 21.55
N ALA A 115 13.30 4.90 21.29
CA ALA A 115 13.53 5.71 20.10
C ALA A 115 13.33 4.87 18.83
N LEU A 116 13.83 3.62 18.83
CA LEU A 116 13.60 2.68 17.74
C LEU A 116 12.11 2.38 17.55
N ALA A 117 11.38 2.06 18.63
CA ALA A 117 9.96 1.77 18.57
C ALA A 117 9.12 2.97 18.03
N MET A 118 9.49 4.20 18.39
CA MET A 118 8.83 5.40 17.87
C MET A 118 9.07 5.62 16.38
N LEU A 119 10.29 5.32 15.88
CA LEU A 119 10.59 5.37 14.45
C LEU A 119 9.81 4.32 13.64
N LEU A 120 9.49 3.18 14.27
CA LEU A 120 8.71 2.10 13.64
C LEU A 120 7.20 2.37 13.58
N LEU A 121 6.69 3.41 14.28
CA LEU A 121 5.29 3.84 14.23
C LEU A 121 4.97 4.71 12.99
N ALA A 122 5.91 4.79 12.06
CA ALA A 122 5.89 5.61 10.86
C ALA A 122 5.09 5.01 9.70
#